data_AF-A0A9C8H6P7-F1
#
_entry.id   AF-A0A9C8H6P7-F1
#
_cell.length_a   1.000
_cell.length_b   1.000
_cell.length_c   1.000
_cell.angle_alpha   90.00
_cell.angle_beta   90.00
_cell.angle_gamma   90.00
#
_symmetry.space_group_name_H-M   'P 1'
#
loop_
_entity.id
_entity.type
_entity.pdbx_description
1 polymer ?
#
loop_
_entity_poly.entity_id
_entity_poly.type
_entity_poly.pdbx_seq_one_letter_code
_entity_poly.pdbx_strand_id
1 'polypeptide(L)'
;MSLPDNSVWTRVEVGLNALAVDPVGLGGLWLRARSGPVRDRVTEALGGLPLPLKRLHPSIGDDQLFGSIDLTATLSSGKLVERAGILAEPAVLVLPMAERTQPGLAARLAGALDQGTGHCLIALDEGAEPGETLPEALTDRLALHVDLDALPWGETDRIVLDQTALAAARDRLPRIRVSASVLEDLTLLAVRLGVHSLRAPMLALRTARTLAAIAGNDEVGVDDLTAAV
;
A
#
# COMPACT_ATOMS: atom_id res chain seq x y z
N MET A 1 -8.96 -8.52 -25.06
CA MET A 1 -7.68 -8.28 -24.37
C MET A 1 -7.46 -9.50 -23.51
N SER A 2 -6.48 -10.35 -23.83
CA SER A 2 -6.24 -11.57 -23.04
C SER A 2 -5.91 -11.17 -21.61
N LEU A 3 -6.47 -11.88 -20.63
CA LEU A 3 -6.07 -11.77 -19.24
C LEU A 3 -4.54 -11.82 -19.18
N PRO A 4 -3.88 -10.88 -18.49
CA PRO A 4 -2.44 -10.92 -18.38
C PRO A 4 -2.04 -12.25 -17.70
N ASP A 5 -0.87 -12.77 -18.08
CA ASP A 5 -0.33 -14.02 -17.54
C ASP A 5 -0.48 -14.02 -16.01
N ASN A 6 -1.06 -15.05 -15.39
CA ASN A 6 -1.39 -15.04 -13.96
C ASN A 6 -0.15 -15.26 -13.07
N SER A 7 1.01 -14.82 -13.56
CA SER A 7 2.28 -14.87 -12.88
C SER A 7 2.24 -13.98 -11.64
N VAL A 8 3.03 -14.35 -10.63
CA VAL A 8 3.22 -13.54 -9.43
C VAL A 8 3.77 -12.15 -9.82
N TRP A 9 4.68 -12.10 -10.81
CA TRP A 9 5.30 -10.84 -11.24
C TRP A 9 4.30 -9.87 -11.86
N THR A 10 3.39 -10.37 -12.68
CA THR A 10 2.29 -9.58 -13.24
C THR A 10 1.41 -8.99 -12.13
N ARG A 11 1.14 -9.73 -11.04
CA ARG A 11 0.40 -9.19 -9.89
C ARG A 11 1.16 -8.05 -9.19
N VAL A 12 2.50 -8.11 -9.13
CA VAL A 12 3.33 -7.00 -8.64
C VAL A 12 3.15 -5.76 -9.52
N GLU A 13 3.26 -5.91 -10.84
CA GLU A 13 3.12 -4.81 -11.79
C GLU A 13 1.74 -4.17 -11.71
N VAL A 14 0.68 -4.99 -11.71
CA VAL A 14 -0.71 -4.53 -11.56
C VAL A 14 -0.90 -3.82 -10.21
N GLY A 15 -0.39 -4.40 -9.12
CA GLY A 15 -0.48 -3.83 -7.78
C GLY A 15 0.25 -2.48 -7.65
N LEU A 16 1.44 -2.35 -8.22
CA LEU A 16 2.18 -1.08 -8.21
C LEU A 16 1.54 -0.01 -9.07
N ASN A 17 0.99 -0.38 -10.24
CA ASN A 17 0.20 0.57 -11.04
C ASN A 17 -1.05 1.03 -10.26
N ALA A 18 -1.74 0.11 -9.57
CA ALA A 18 -2.87 0.46 -8.72
C ALA A 18 -2.47 1.41 -7.57
N LEU A 19 -1.36 1.14 -6.89
CA LEU A 19 -0.82 2.03 -5.86
C LEU A 19 -0.39 3.39 -6.40
N ALA A 20 0.11 3.46 -7.62
CA ALA A 20 0.44 4.73 -8.24
C ALA A 20 -0.80 5.58 -8.57
N VAL A 21 -1.98 4.95 -8.68
CA VAL A 21 -3.26 5.62 -8.91
C VAL A 21 -3.96 6.00 -7.60
N ASP A 22 -4.10 5.07 -6.65
CA ASP A 22 -4.79 5.32 -5.37
C ASP A 22 -3.97 4.87 -4.15
N PRO A 23 -2.81 5.50 -3.88
CA PRO A 23 -1.94 5.05 -2.79
C PRO A 23 -2.61 5.15 -1.42
N VAL A 24 -3.41 6.20 -1.21
CA VAL A 24 -4.09 6.46 0.08
C VAL A 24 -5.31 5.55 0.24
N GLY A 25 -6.12 5.39 -0.81
CA GLY A 25 -7.31 4.55 -0.72
C GLY A 25 -6.99 3.06 -0.61
N LEU A 26 -5.88 2.60 -1.21
CA LEU A 26 -5.42 1.22 -1.09
C LEU A 26 -4.64 0.96 0.20
N GLY A 27 -4.21 2.00 0.92
CA GLY A 27 -3.50 1.91 2.20
C GLY A 27 -2.06 1.40 2.08
N GLY A 28 -1.74 0.57 1.09
CA GLY A 28 -0.39 0.19 0.73
C GLY A 28 -0.20 -1.25 0.27
N LEU A 29 1.03 -1.74 0.42
CA LEU A 29 1.48 -3.06 -0.03
C LEU A 29 2.18 -3.79 1.12
N TRP A 30 1.76 -5.01 1.39
CA TRP A 30 2.55 -6.01 2.08
C TRP A 30 3.33 -6.83 1.06
N LEU A 31 4.65 -6.67 1.05
CA LEU A 31 5.55 -7.41 0.19
C LEU A 31 6.33 -8.41 1.04
N ARG A 32 6.01 -9.70 0.91
CA ARG A 32 6.81 -10.77 1.50
C ARG A 32 7.92 -11.17 0.53
N ALA A 33 9.15 -10.86 0.90
CA ALA A 33 10.32 -11.16 0.09
C ALA A 33 11.59 -11.00 0.92
N ARG A 34 12.46 -12.00 0.91
CA ARG A 34 13.84 -11.83 1.42
C ARG A 34 14.59 -10.69 0.72
N SER A 35 15.56 -10.12 1.43
CA SER A 35 16.49 -9.18 0.83
C SER A 35 17.24 -9.82 -0.34
N GLY A 36 17.08 -9.24 -1.53
CA GLY A 36 17.65 -9.76 -2.75
C GLY A 36 17.14 -9.04 -4.00
N PRO A 37 17.67 -9.42 -5.17
CA PRO A 37 17.52 -8.64 -6.39
C PRO A 37 16.05 -8.55 -6.84
N VAL A 38 15.26 -9.62 -6.66
CA VAL A 38 13.81 -9.63 -6.96
C VAL A 38 13.07 -8.54 -6.19
N ARG A 39 13.31 -8.45 -4.88
CA ARG A 39 12.74 -7.38 -4.03
C ARG A 39 13.26 -6.01 -4.47
N ASP A 40 14.54 -5.92 -4.79
CA ASP A 40 15.16 -4.65 -5.16
C ASP A 40 14.48 -4.05 -6.41
N ARG A 41 14.14 -4.86 -7.42
CA ARG A 41 13.33 -4.43 -8.59
C ARG A 41 12.00 -3.78 -8.20
N VAL A 42 11.30 -4.34 -7.23
CA VAL A 42 10.04 -3.76 -6.72
C VAL A 42 10.31 -2.45 -6.00
N THR A 43 11.34 -2.39 -5.15
CA THR A 43 11.67 -1.19 -4.38
C THR A 43 12.18 -0.04 -5.25
N GLU A 44 12.89 -0.33 -6.34
CA GLU A 44 13.31 0.67 -7.34
C GLU A 44 12.11 1.33 -8.03
N ALA A 45 11.04 0.57 -8.29
CA ALA A 45 9.83 1.08 -8.91
C ALA A 45 9.01 2.03 -8.01
N LEU A 46 9.21 1.97 -6.68
CA LEU A 46 8.49 2.84 -5.73
C LEU A 46 8.77 4.33 -5.98
N GLY A 47 9.89 4.68 -6.60
CA GLY A 47 10.21 6.06 -6.98
C GLY A 47 9.24 6.66 -8.00
N GLY A 48 8.44 5.85 -8.69
CA GLY A 48 7.39 6.32 -9.61
C GLY A 48 6.05 6.63 -8.94
N LEU A 49 5.88 6.35 -7.64
CA LEU A 49 4.66 6.67 -6.91
C LEU A 49 4.47 8.21 -6.76
N PRO A 50 3.22 8.71 -6.69
CA PRO A 50 2.94 10.15 -6.72
C PRO A 50 3.17 10.89 -5.39
N LEU A 51 3.79 10.25 -4.40
CA LEU A 51 4.03 10.78 -3.06
C LEU A 51 5.53 10.68 -2.69
N PRO A 52 6.06 11.58 -1.86
CA PRO A 52 7.42 11.45 -1.34
C PRO A 52 7.64 10.12 -0.63
N LEU A 53 8.76 9.46 -0.92
CA LEU A 53 9.18 8.25 -0.22
C LEU A 53 9.87 8.63 1.10
N LYS A 54 9.40 8.07 2.22
CA LYS A 54 10.04 8.20 3.55
C LYS A 54 10.30 6.82 4.12
N ARG A 55 11.57 6.45 4.32
CA ARG A 55 11.93 5.17 4.95
C ARG A 55 11.80 5.28 6.47
N LEU A 56 11.13 4.31 7.07
CA LEU A 56 10.99 4.19 8.52
C LEU A 56 12.12 3.34 9.10
N HIS A 57 12.52 3.67 10.32
CA HIS A 57 13.35 2.77 11.13
C HIS A 57 12.44 1.94 12.04
N PRO A 58 12.68 0.61 12.22
CA PRO A 58 11.83 -0.24 13.06
C PRO A 58 11.73 0.22 14.53
N SER A 59 12.71 0.97 15.01
CA SER A 59 12.75 1.54 16.36
C SER A 59 12.53 3.07 16.39
N ILE A 60 11.85 3.62 15.39
CA ILE A 60 11.53 5.07 15.35
C ILE A 60 10.74 5.47 16.61
N GLY A 61 11.14 6.58 17.24
CA GLY A 61 10.47 7.13 18.41
C GLY A 61 9.35 8.11 18.04
N ASP A 62 8.48 8.41 19.00
CA ASP A 62 7.28 9.23 18.80
C ASP A 62 7.61 10.64 18.32
N ASP A 63 8.67 11.26 18.85
CA ASP A 63 9.15 12.58 18.43
C ASP A 63 9.53 12.63 16.94
N GLN A 64 10.10 11.55 16.41
CA GLN A 64 10.46 11.47 14.99
C GLN A 64 9.23 11.16 14.12
N LEU A 65 8.26 10.43 14.67
CA LEU A 65 7.07 10.01 13.94
C LEU A 65 6.05 11.15 13.83
N PHE A 66 5.73 11.80 14.95
CA PHE A 66 4.72 12.85 15.06
C PHE A 66 5.29 14.25 15.10
N GLY A 67 6.56 14.39 15.46
CA GLY A 67 7.20 15.68 15.71
C GLY A 67 7.40 15.94 17.19
N SER A 68 8.20 16.95 17.49
CA SER A 68 8.49 17.35 18.86
C SER A 68 8.69 18.85 18.96
N ILE A 69 8.68 19.37 20.19
CA ILE A 69 9.01 20.77 20.44
C ILE A 69 10.53 20.94 20.37
N ASP A 70 11.01 21.90 19.58
CA ASP A 70 12.39 22.34 19.63
C ASP A 70 12.58 23.27 20.83
N LEU A 71 12.89 22.69 21.98
CA LEU A 71 13.03 23.45 23.22
C LEU A 71 14.09 24.55 23.11
N THR A 72 15.20 24.28 22.44
CA THR A 72 16.31 25.23 22.26
C THR A 72 15.89 26.43 21.40
N ALA A 73 15.25 26.17 20.26
CA ALA A 73 14.73 27.24 19.41
C ALA A 73 13.57 27.99 20.08
N THR A 74 12.76 27.28 20.87
CA THR A 74 11.63 27.86 21.61
C THR A 74 12.12 28.84 22.67
N LEU A 75 13.08 28.42 23.50
CA LEU A 75 13.63 29.27 24.56
C LEU A 75 14.45 30.45 24.02
N SER A 76 15.17 30.26 22.91
CA SER A 76 15.98 31.34 22.32
C SER A 76 15.14 32.40 21.60
N SER A 77 14.03 32.00 20.97
CA SER A 77 13.14 32.92 20.24
C SER A 77 11.99 33.49 21.09
N GLY A 78 11.69 32.87 22.24
CA GLY A 78 10.51 33.19 23.05
C GLY A 78 9.18 32.79 22.40
N LYS A 79 9.20 32.01 21.31
CA LYS A 79 8.03 31.52 20.58
C LYS A 79 8.09 30.01 20.48
N LEU A 80 6.95 29.31 20.54
CA LEU A 80 6.91 27.86 20.34
C LEU A 80 7.45 27.50 18.94
N VAL A 81 8.49 26.69 18.90
CA VAL A 81 9.08 26.13 17.67
C VAL A 81 8.93 24.62 17.70
N GLU A 82 8.33 24.05 16.66
CA GLU A 82 8.08 22.61 16.53
C GLU A 82 8.92 22.03 15.39
N ARG A 83 9.32 20.76 15.54
CA ARG A 83 9.94 19.95 14.50
C ARG A 83 8.89 19.00 13.96
N ALA A 84 8.63 19.08 12.66
CA ALA A 84 7.70 18.20 11.99
C ALA A 84 8.21 16.74 12.03
N GLY A 85 7.31 15.81 12.38
CA GLY A 85 7.58 14.38 12.28
C GLY A 85 7.46 13.85 10.85
N ILE A 86 7.81 12.57 10.67
CA ILE A 86 7.66 11.88 9.38
C ILE A 86 6.21 11.86 8.90
N LEU A 87 5.24 11.76 9.82
CA LEU A 87 3.80 11.74 9.51
C LEU A 87 3.18 13.14 9.35
N ALA A 88 3.98 14.22 9.39
CA ALA A 88 3.44 15.58 9.25
C ALA A 88 2.90 15.88 7.84
N GLU A 89 3.39 15.17 6.82
CA GLU A 89 3.00 15.36 5.43
C GLU A 89 2.78 14.01 4.73
N PRO A 90 1.76 13.90 3.86
CA PRO A 90 1.49 12.71 3.04
C PRO A 90 2.74 12.12 2.39
N ALA A 91 2.90 10.81 2.53
CA ALA A 91 4.10 10.11 2.08
C ALA A 91 3.83 8.62 1.88
N VAL A 92 4.63 8.00 1.01
CA VAL A 92 4.79 6.55 1.00
C VAL A 92 5.84 6.19 2.05
N LEU A 93 5.37 5.54 3.11
CA LEU A 93 6.17 5.07 4.22
C LEU A 93 6.72 3.69 3.87
N VAL A 94 8.05 3.56 3.79
CA VAL A 94 8.69 2.27 3.52
C VAL A 94 9.20 1.69 4.82
N LEU A 95 8.62 0.59 5.28
CA LEU A 95 8.94 -0.10 6.52
C LEU A 95 9.73 -1.38 6.23
N PRO A 96 11.07 -1.38 6.36
CA PRO A 96 11.87 -2.59 6.27
C PRO A 96 11.67 -3.49 7.49
N MET A 97 11.86 -4.80 7.33
CA MET A 97 11.74 -5.80 8.41
C MET A 97 10.39 -5.67 9.14
N ALA A 98 9.32 -5.52 8.36
CA ALA A 98 8.00 -5.16 8.85
C ALA A 98 7.39 -6.24 9.77
N GLU A 99 7.79 -7.49 9.60
CA GLU A 99 7.46 -8.63 10.46
C GLU A 99 7.97 -8.48 11.90
N ARG A 100 8.99 -7.64 12.13
CA ARG A 100 9.58 -7.36 13.45
C ARG A 100 9.04 -6.08 14.09
N THR A 101 8.02 -5.48 13.50
CA THR A 101 7.44 -4.22 13.98
C THR A 101 6.84 -4.39 15.37
N GLN A 102 7.25 -3.53 16.29
CA GLN A 102 6.74 -3.54 17.67
C GLN A 102 5.26 -3.13 17.71
N PRO A 103 4.45 -3.69 18.63
CA PRO A 103 3.01 -3.42 18.70
C PRO A 103 2.66 -1.93 18.77
N GLY A 104 3.44 -1.14 19.51
CA GLY A 104 3.23 0.30 19.62
C GLY A 104 3.45 1.06 18.31
N LEU A 105 4.46 0.69 17.51
CA LEU A 105 4.67 1.32 16.19
C LEU A 105 3.57 0.89 15.22
N ALA A 106 3.21 -0.40 15.21
CA ALA A 106 2.13 -0.93 14.39
C ALA A 106 0.80 -0.20 14.67
N ALA A 107 0.45 0.02 15.95
CA ALA A 107 -0.76 0.74 16.34
C ALA A 107 -0.78 2.20 15.85
N ARG A 108 0.36 2.91 15.90
CA ARG A 108 0.47 4.30 15.45
C ARG A 108 0.35 4.41 13.93
N LEU A 109 1.03 3.54 13.19
CA LEU A 109 0.92 3.48 11.73
C LEU A 109 -0.50 3.10 11.30
N ALA A 110 -1.10 2.10 11.96
CA ALA A 110 -2.49 1.73 11.75
C ALA A 110 -3.45 2.91 11.97
N GLY A 111 -3.26 3.66 13.05
CA GLY A 111 -4.05 4.86 13.35
C GLY A 111 -3.87 5.95 12.30
N ALA A 112 -2.64 6.18 11.81
CA ALA A 112 -2.37 7.16 10.76
C ALA A 112 -3.06 6.79 9.44
N LEU A 113 -3.07 5.50 9.07
CA LEU A 113 -3.79 4.98 7.90
C LEU A 113 -5.32 5.13 8.08
N ASP A 114 -5.87 4.74 9.23
CA ASP A 114 -7.32 4.85 9.50
C ASP A 114 -7.81 6.31 9.51
N GLN A 115 -6.99 7.26 9.96
CA GLN A 115 -7.30 8.69 9.96
C GLN A 115 -7.30 9.31 8.55
N GLY A 116 -6.79 8.60 7.54
CA GLY A 116 -6.75 9.11 6.17
C GLY A 116 -5.82 10.31 6.00
N THR A 117 -4.71 10.36 6.76
CA THR A 117 -3.70 11.45 6.73
C THR A 117 -2.91 11.55 5.41
N GLY A 118 -3.27 10.77 4.40
CA GLY A 118 -2.66 10.79 3.07
C GLY A 118 -1.43 9.87 2.93
N HIS A 119 -1.18 9.00 3.91
CA HIS A 119 -0.08 8.05 3.84
C HIS A 119 -0.45 6.75 3.12
N CYS A 120 0.59 6.10 2.59
CA CYS A 120 0.57 4.76 2.04
C CYS A 120 1.73 3.98 2.68
N LEU A 121 1.51 2.74 3.10
CA LEU A 121 2.55 1.93 3.76
C LEU A 121 3.05 0.81 2.84
N ILE A 122 4.35 0.78 2.56
CA ILE A 122 5.02 -0.36 1.94
C ILE A 122 5.73 -1.14 3.04
N ALA A 123 5.12 -2.24 3.44
CA ALA A 123 5.67 -3.16 4.44
C ALA A 123 6.51 -4.22 3.73
N LEU A 124 7.82 -4.17 3.94
CA LEU A 124 8.76 -5.18 3.44
C LEU A 124 8.93 -6.24 4.54
N ASP A 125 8.29 -7.38 4.34
CA ASP A 125 8.32 -8.53 5.25
C ASP A 125 9.42 -9.50 4.79
N GLU A 126 10.43 -9.67 5.65
CA GLU A 126 11.58 -10.56 5.44
C GLU A 126 11.48 -11.85 6.26
N GLY A 127 10.30 -12.17 6.80
CA GLY A 127 10.06 -13.30 7.69
C GLY A 127 10.47 -14.63 7.06
N ALA A 128 11.25 -15.42 7.80
CA ALA A 128 11.74 -16.71 7.34
C ALA A 128 10.84 -17.87 7.81
N GLU A 129 10.18 -17.70 8.97
CA GLU A 129 9.32 -18.71 9.56
C GLU A 129 7.83 -18.34 9.40
N PRO A 130 6.90 -19.32 9.43
CA PRO A 130 5.46 -19.05 9.30
C PRO A 130 4.89 -18.13 10.37
N GLY A 131 5.54 -18.01 11.54
CA GLY A 131 5.15 -17.10 12.61
C GLY A 131 5.71 -15.68 12.45
N GLU A 132 6.72 -15.49 11.59
CA GLU A 132 7.31 -14.19 11.29
C GLU A 132 6.52 -13.55 10.13
N THR A 133 5.49 -12.80 10.50
CA THR A 133 4.59 -12.12 9.56
C THR A 133 4.33 -10.69 10.00
N LEU A 134 3.85 -9.87 9.07
CA LEU A 134 3.40 -8.51 9.38
C LEU A 134 2.36 -8.51 10.51
N PRO A 135 2.46 -7.62 11.51
CA PRO A 135 1.46 -7.55 12.58
C PRO A 135 0.05 -7.35 12.04
N GLU A 136 -0.93 -8.06 12.62
CA GLU A 136 -2.35 -8.00 12.21
C GLU A 136 -2.94 -6.58 12.22
N ALA A 137 -2.42 -5.71 13.09
CA ALA A 137 -2.80 -4.30 13.12
C ALA A 137 -2.54 -3.57 11.79
N LEU A 138 -1.62 -4.06 10.95
CA LEU A 138 -1.29 -3.48 9.66
C LEU A 138 -1.89 -4.28 8.49
N THR A 139 -1.96 -5.61 8.57
CA THR A 139 -2.39 -6.46 7.45
C THR A 139 -3.78 -6.08 6.92
N ASP A 140 -4.76 -5.84 7.80
CA ASP A 140 -6.14 -5.51 7.43
C ASP A 140 -6.32 -4.10 6.81
N ARG A 141 -5.24 -3.32 6.71
CA ARG A 141 -5.24 -1.95 6.18
C ARG A 141 -4.53 -1.82 4.83
N LEU A 142 -3.90 -2.88 4.34
CA LEU A 142 -3.17 -2.89 3.07
C LEU A 142 -3.97 -3.68 2.06
N ALA A 143 -4.39 -3.03 0.96
CA ALA A 143 -5.18 -3.68 -0.07
C ALA A 143 -4.40 -4.76 -0.83
N LEU A 144 -3.07 -4.63 -0.89
CA LEU A 144 -2.22 -5.48 -1.70
C LEU A 144 -1.32 -6.33 -0.83
N HIS A 145 -1.29 -7.62 -1.12
CA HIS A 145 -0.36 -8.58 -0.56
C HIS A 145 0.28 -9.39 -1.69
N VAL A 146 1.60 -9.39 -1.73
CA VAL A 146 2.38 -10.14 -2.73
C VAL A 146 3.49 -10.89 -2.02
N ASP A 147 3.53 -12.21 -2.25
CA ASP A 147 4.61 -13.09 -1.81
C ASP A 147 5.54 -13.42 -2.99
N LEU A 148 6.81 -13.05 -2.85
CA LEU A 148 7.87 -13.26 -3.83
C LEU A 148 8.93 -14.28 -3.37
N ASP A 149 8.78 -14.92 -2.20
CA ASP A 149 9.84 -15.76 -1.61
C ASP A 149 10.25 -16.92 -2.53
N ALA A 150 9.30 -17.45 -3.32
CA ALA A 150 9.54 -18.54 -4.27
C ALA A 150 9.78 -18.08 -5.72
N LEU A 151 9.80 -16.77 -6.01
CA LEU A 151 9.86 -16.27 -7.38
C LEU A 151 11.31 -16.21 -7.91
N PRO A 152 11.66 -16.95 -8.98
CA PRO A 152 13.00 -16.91 -9.54
C PRO A 152 13.31 -15.56 -10.19
N TRP A 153 14.55 -15.09 -10.07
CA TRP A 153 15.00 -13.85 -10.71
C TRP A 153 14.74 -13.81 -12.23
N GLY A 154 14.88 -14.95 -12.91
CA GLY A 154 14.66 -15.06 -14.37
C GLY A 154 13.21 -14.90 -14.81
N GLU A 155 12.25 -14.96 -13.89
CA GLU A 155 10.82 -14.73 -14.14
C GLU A 155 10.38 -13.30 -13.76
N THR A 156 11.35 -12.41 -13.57
CA THR A 156 11.11 -11.03 -13.19
C THR A 156 11.77 -10.08 -14.18
N ASP A 157 11.08 -8.98 -14.45
CA ASP A 157 11.51 -7.94 -15.40
C ASP A 157 11.58 -6.57 -14.72
N ARG A 158 12.15 -5.58 -15.41
CA ARG A 158 12.14 -4.21 -14.88
C ARG A 158 10.72 -3.66 -14.89
N ILE A 159 10.23 -3.23 -13.72
CA ILE A 159 8.94 -2.57 -13.59
C ILE A 159 9.08 -1.10 -14.03
N VAL A 160 8.25 -0.68 -14.97
CA VAL A 160 8.18 0.70 -15.45
C VAL A 160 6.75 1.21 -15.31
N LEU A 161 6.60 2.29 -14.55
CA LEU A 161 5.32 2.96 -14.35
C LEU A 161 5.15 4.06 -15.41
N ASP A 162 4.14 3.91 -16.28
CA ASP A 162 3.80 4.93 -17.28
C ASP A 162 3.08 6.10 -16.60
N GLN A 163 3.84 7.13 -16.24
CA GLN A 163 3.34 8.30 -15.52
C GLN A 163 2.21 9.03 -16.26
N THR A 164 2.16 8.96 -17.59
CA THR A 164 1.11 9.62 -18.38
C THR A 164 -0.19 8.84 -18.26
N ALA A 165 -0.14 7.51 -18.47
CA ALA A 165 -1.30 6.64 -18.31
C ALA A 165 -1.84 6.67 -16.87
N LEU A 166 -0.95 6.65 -15.88
CA LEU A 166 -1.31 6.69 -14.46
C LEU A 166 -1.93 8.03 -14.06
N ALA A 167 -1.46 9.16 -14.60
CA ALA A 167 -2.11 10.46 -14.39
C ALA A 167 -3.55 10.47 -14.94
N ALA A 168 -3.77 9.94 -16.14
CA ALA A 168 -5.12 9.84 -16.71
C ALA A 168 -6.04 8.91 -15.90
N ALA A 169 -5.50 7.80 -15.37
CA ALA A 169 -6.24 6.90 -14.49
C ALA A 169 -6.64 7.58 -13.17
N ARG A 170 -5.74 8.37 -12.56
CA ARG A 170 -6.05 9.18 -11.35
C ARG A 170 -7.19 10.15 -11.59
N ASP A 171 -7.22 10.82 -12.74
CA ASP A 171 -8.29 11.76 -13.09
C ASP A 171 -9.64 11.05 -13.34
N ARG A 172 -9.60 9.79 -13.79
CA ARG A 172 -10.79 8.97 -14.05
C ARG A 172 -11.36 8.33 -12.77
N LEU A 173 -10.52 7.93 -11.82
CA LEU A 173 -10.90 7.17 -10.62
C LEU A 173 -12.15 7.72 -9.88
N PRO A 174 -12.30 9.05 -9.64
CA PRO A 174 -13.48 9.58 -8.96
C PRO A 174 -14.80 9.35 -9.71
N ARG A 175 -14.74 9.08 -11.02
CA ARG A 175 -15.90 8.91 -11.91
C ARG A 175 -16.27 7.45 -12.16
N ILE A 176 -15.44 6.49 -11.73
CA ILE A 176 -15.72 5.07 -11.88
C ILE A 176 -16.98 4.70 -11.11
N ARG A 177 -17.98 4.22 -11.83
CA ARG A 177 -19.23 3.70 -11.27
C ARG A 177 -19.03 2.31 -10.70
N VAL A 178 -19.83 2.00 -9.69
CA VAL A 178 -19.91 0.68 -9.05
C VAL A 178 -21.38 0.34 -8.96
N SER A 179 -21.78 -0.81 -9.52
CA SER A 179 -23.15 -1.29 -9.37
C SER A 179 -23.36 -1.81 -7.94
N ALA A 180 -24.60 -1.79 -7.47
CA ALA A 180 -24.92 -2.29 -6.12
C ALA A 180 -24.59 -3.79 -5.95
N SER A 181 -24.68 -4.58 -7.03
CA SER A 181 -24.37 -6.02 -6.99
C SER A 181 -22.91 -6.31 -6.67
N VAL A 182 -21.98 -5.44 -7.08
CA VAL A 182 -20.55 -5.61 -6.77
C VAL A 182 -20.28 -5.63 -5.26
N LEU A 183 -20.95 -4.74 -4.51
CA LEU A 183 -20.81 -4.68 -3.06
C LEU A 183 -21.37 -5.94 -2.39
N GLU A 184 -22.52 -6.42 -2.87
CA GLU A 184 -23.14 -7.66 -2.38
C GLU A 184 -22.24 -8.86 -2.66
N ASP A 185 -21.71 -8.97 -3.88
CA ASP A 185 -20.83 -10.06 -4.33
C ASP A 185 -19.54 -10.11 -3.50
N LEU A 186 -18.85 -8.97 -3.32
CA LEU A 186 -17.63 -8.90 -2.52
C LEU A 186 -17.88 -9.22 -1.05
N THR A 187 -18.99 -8.75 -0.49
CA THR A 187 -19.35 -9.05 0.91
C THR A 187 -19.67 -10.53 1.10
N LEU A 188 -20.43 -11.12 0.18
CA LEU A 188 -20.77 -12.54 0.20
C LEU A 188 -19.52 -13.41 0.01
N LEU A 189 -18.61 -13.03 -0.89
CA LEU A 189 -17.35 -13.72 -1.10
C LEU A 189 -16.47 -13.68 0.15
N ALA A 190 -16.32 -12.51 0.78
CA ALA A 190 -15.56 -12.35 2.02
C ALA A 190 -16.09 -13.30 3.12
N VAL A 191 -17.41 -13.35 3.33
CA VAL A 191 -18.03 -14.26 4.30
C VAL A 191 -17.76 -15.73 3.95
N ARG A 192 -17.89 -16.11 2.68
CA ARG A 192 -17.63 -17.49 2.23
C ARG A 192 -16.18 -17.93 2.41
N LEU A 193 -15.24 -17.01 2.27
CA LEU A 193 -13.81 -17.25 2.47
C LEU A 193 -13.38 -17.15 3.95
N GLY A 194 -14.31 -16.88 4.87
CA GLY A 194 -13.99 -16.72 6.30
C GLY A 194 -13.29 -15.40 6.63
N VAL A 195 -13.40 -14.40 5.75
CA VAL A 195 -12.85 -13.06 6.00
C VAL A 195 -13.83 -12.28 6.88
N HIS A 196 -13.42 -12.00 8.11
CA HIS A 196 -14.28 -11.39 9.13
C HIS A 196 -14.24 -9.86 9.15
N SER A 197 -13.20 -9.26 8.55
CA SER A 197 -13.10 -7.80 8.47
C SER A 197 -13.86 -7.24 7.27
N LEU A 198 -14.62 -6.17 7.50
CA LEU A 198 -15.24 -5.39 6.42
C LEU A 198 -14.23 -4.55 5.64
N ARG A 199 -12.99 -4.41 6.13
CA ARG A 199 -11.94 -3.70 5.38
C ARG A 199 -11.58 -4.46 4.11
N ALA A 200 -11.45 -5.79 4.16
CA ALA A 200 -11.11 -6.59 2.99
C ALA A 200 -12.04 -6.38 1.78
N PRO A 201 -13.39 -6.51 1.88
CA PRO A 201 -14.27 -6.24 0.74
C PRO A 201 -14.24 -4.76 0.31
N MET A 202 -14.02 -3.82 1.24
CA MET A 202 -13.85 -2.40 0.88
C MET A 202 -12.55 -2.14 0.11
N LEU A 203 -11.44 -2.76 0.50
CA LEU A 203 -10.15 -2.66 -0.16
C LEU A 203 -10.20 -3.34 -1.53
N ALA A 204 -10.81 -4.53 -1.63
CA ALA A 204 -11.05 -5.20 -2.91
C ALA A 204 -11.86 -4.33 -3.88
N LEU A 205 -12.92 -3.67 -3.39
CA LEU A 205 -13.69 -2.73 -4.21
C LEU A 205 -12.84 -1.53 -4.68
N ARG A 206 -12.01 -0.96 -3.81
CA ARG A 206 -11.11 0.15 -4.17
C ARG A 206 -10.09 -0.30 -5.21
N THR A 207 -9.50 -1.48 -5.04
CA THR A 207 -8.62 -2.09 -6.04
C THR A 207 -9.33 -2.25 -7.37
N ALA A 208 -10.53 -2.86 -7.40
CA ALA A 208 -11.29 -3.05 -8.63
C ALA A 208 -11.63 -1.71 -9.34
N ARG A 209 -12.04 -0.68 -8.58
CA ARG A 209 -12.25 0.67 -9.14
C ARG A 209 -10.99 1.26 -9.74
N THR A 210 -9.86 1.07 -9.08
CA THR A 210 -8.57 1.54 -9.56
C THR A 210 -8.13 0.81 -10.83
N LEU A 211 -8.32 -0.51 -10.89
CA LEU A 211 -8.05 -1.30 -12.09
C LEU A 211 -8.94 -0.91 -13.26
N ALA A 212 -10.24 -0.69 -13.01
CA ALA A 212 -11.17 -0.15 -14.01
C ALA A 212 -10.70 1.22 -14.53
N ALA A 213 -10.22 2.09 -13.64
CA ALA A 213 -9.66 3.38 -14.02
C ALA A 213 -8.41 3.26 -14.89
N ILE A 214 -7.51 2.30 -14.59
CA ILE A 214 -6.31 2.01 -15.40
C ILE A 214 -6.70 1.46 -16.77
N ALA A 215 -7.67 0.55 -16.82
CA ALA A 215 -8.20 -0.04 -18.06
C ALA A 215 -8.95 0.98 -18.94
N GLY A 216 -9.33 2.14 -18.39
CA GLY A 216 -10.09 3.16 -19.11
C GLY A 216 -11.59 2.92 -19.12
N ASN A 217 -12.09 2.04 -18.26
CA ASN A 217 -13.51 1.75 -18.09
C ASN A 217 -14.21 2.90 -17.34
N ASP A 218 -15.52 3.04 -17.51
CA ASP A 218 -16.34 4.00 -16.74
C ASP A 218 -17.04 3.35 -15.54
N GLU A 219 -16.97 2.02 -15.44
CA GLU A 219 -17.67 1.20 -14.45
C GLU A 219 -16.86 -0.07 -14.17
N VAL A 220 -16.92 -0.56 -12.94
CA VAL A 220 -16.22 -1.78 -12.52
C VAL A 220 -16.78 -3.00 -13.26
N GLY A 221 -15.92 -3.71 -13.99
CA GLY A 221 -16.26 -4.95 -14.68
C GLY A 221 -15.87 -6.21 -13.89
N VAL A 222 -16.23 -7.37 -14.45
CA VAL A 222 -15.89 -8.69 -13.89
C VAL A 222 -14.37 -8.92 -13.88
N ASP A 223 -13.66 -8.49 -14.92
CA ASP A 223 -12.21 -8.65 -15.01
C ASP A 223 -11.50 -7.83 -13.92
N ASP A 224 -11.98 -6.60 -13.67
CA ASP A 224 -11.46 -5.72 -12.62
C ASP A 224 -11.66 -6.32 -11.23
N LEU A 225 -12.84 -6.93 -10.98
CA LEU A 225 -13.13 -7.62 -9.73
C LEU A 225 -12.30 -8.88 -9.55
N THR A 226 -12.18 -9.68 -10.60
CA THR A 226 -11.41 -10.93 -10.57
C THR A 226 -9.94 -10.65 -10.28
N ALA A 227 -9.39 -9.57 -10.84
CA ALA A 227 -8.00 -9.17 -10.60
C ALA A 227 -7.77 -8.54 -9.22
N ALA A 228 -8.83 -8.06 -8.55
CA ALA A 228 -8.76 -7.37 -7.27
C ALA A 228 -8.85 -8.29 -6.04
N VAL A 229 -9.22 -9.56 -6.21
CA VAL A 229 -9.44 -10.55 -5.13
C VAL A 229 -8.41 -11.67 -5.11
#